data_AF-A0A2D4WNA5-F1
#
_entry.id   AF-A0A2D4WNA5-F1
#
_cell.length_a   1.000
_cell.length_b   1.000
_cell.length_c   1.000
_cell.angle_alpha   90.00
_cell.angle_beta   90.00
_cell.angle_gamma   90.00
#
_symmetry.space_group_name_H-M   'P 1'
#
loop_
_entity.id
_entity.type
_entity.pdbx_description
1 polymer ?
#
loop_
_entity_poly.entity_id
_entity_poly.type
_entity_poly.pdbx_seq_one_letter_code
_entity_poly.pdbx_strand_id
1 'polypeptide(L)'
;MLIEYVVAAALALVGLTGALVLTQDVIGLHSAAYHQVIADNLLAEIEARYLVSDHPLQKLTGPCDNATEEQQRFCQYLGAGLRKLPESRIEVLGTNQIHISWSETGGAQMSVFRVLPAPLSPSGYGDSPNG
;
A
#
# COMPACT_ATOMS: atom_id res chain seq x y z
N MET A 1 -11.26 -7.76 55.80
CA MET A 1 -11.43 -8.99 55.00
C MET A 1 -12.37 -8.84 53.80
N LEU A 2 -13.71 -8.73 53.95
CA LEU A 2 -14.61 -8.67 52.78
C LEU A 2 -14.39 -7.45 51.87
N ILE A 3 -14.16 -6.26 52.45
CA ILE A 3 -13.91 -5.02 51.72
C ILE A 3 -12.56 -5.08 50.96
N GLU A 4 -11.52 -5.67 51.55
CA GLU A 4 -10.21 -5.80 50.91
C GLU A 4 -10.25 -6.74 49.71
N TYR A 5 -11.04 -7.83 49.80
CA TYR A 5 -11.29 -8.72 48.67
C TYR A 5 -12.04 -8.02 47.53
N VAL A 6 -13.05 -7.20 47.85
CA VAL A 6 -13.79 -6.43 46.84
C VAL A 6 -12.89 -5.40 46.16
N VAL A 7 -12.05 -4.71 46.92
CA VAL A 7 -11.09 -3.74 46.37
C VAL A 7 -10.03 -4.43 45.51
N ALA A 8 -9.49 -5.57 45.95
CA ALA A 8 -8.53 -6.35 45.17
C ALA A 8 -9.14 -6.88 43.86
N ALA A 9 -10.39 -7.37 43.91
CA ALA A 9 -11.10 -7.84 42.73
C ALA A 9 -11.38 -6.70 41.74
N ALA A 10 -11.78 -5.52 42.23
CA ALA A 10 -11.97 -4.35 41.39
C ALA A 10 -10.67 -3.89 40.71
N LEU A 11 -9.56 -3.85 41.44
CA LEU A 11 -8.24 -3.51 40.89
C LEU A 11 -7.78 -4.54 39.84
N ALA A 12 -8.02 -5.83 40.08
CA ALA A 12 -7.70 -6.88 39.12
C ALA A 12 -8.51 -6.72 37.83
N LEU A 13 -9.80 -6.41 37.91
CA LEU A 13 -10.66 -6.17 36.74
C LEU A 13 -10.22 -4.93 35.96
N VAL A 14 -9.92 -3.82 36.65
CA VAL A 14 -9.39 -2.61 36.00
C VAL A 14 -8.06 -2.90 35.29
N GLY A 15 -7.15 -3.64 35.93
CA GLY A 15 -5.89 -4.06 35.34
C GLY A 15 -6.06 -4.94 34.09
N LEU A 16 -6.99 -5.89 34.13
CA LEU A 16 -7.30 -6.77 33.00
C LEU A 16 -7.90 -5.99 31.82
N THR A 17 -8.78 -5.03 32.11
CA THR A 17 -9.39 -4.17 31.10
C THR A 17 -8.35 -3.26 30.44
N GLY A 18 -7.44 -2.67 31.25
CA GLY A 18 -6.33 -1.87 30.73
C GLY A 18 -5.38 -2.69 29.85
N ALA A 19 -5.08 -3.93 30.24
CA ALA A 19 -4.26 -4.83 29.43
C ALA A 19 -4.94 -5.16 28.08
N LEU A 20 -6.25 -5.37 28.07
CA LEU A 20 -7.02 -5.63 26.85
C LEU A 20 -6.97 -4.43 25.89
N VAL A 21 -7.15 -3.21 26.38
CA VAL A 21 -7.05 -1.99 25.56
C VAL A 21 -5.66 -1.87 24.93
N LEU A 22 -4.60 -2.07 25.72
CA LEU A 22 -3.23 -2.04 25.21
C LEU A 22 -2.98 -3.10 24.12
N THR A 23 -3.55 -4.29 24.27
CA THR A 23 -3.43 -5.33 23.21
C THR A 23 -4.17 -4.94 21.94
N GLN A 24 -5.32 -4.27 22.04
CA GLN A 24 -6.05 -3.78 20.87
C GLN A 24 -5.26 -2.70 20.12
N ASP A 25 -4.62 -1.79 20.85
CA ASP A 25 -3.77 -0.75 20.26
C ASP A 25 -2.56 -1.35 19.53
N VAL A 26 -1.91 -2.36 20.11
CA VAL A 26 -0.76 -3.04 19.47
C VAL A 26 -1.18 -3.80 18.21
N ILE A 27 -2.35 -4.45 18.23
CA ILE A 27 -2.89 -5.14 17.05
C ILE A 27 -3.23 -4.13 15.95
N GLY A 28 -3.87 -3.00 16.31
CA GLY A 28 -4.17 -1.91 15.37
C GLY A 28 -2.90 -1.35 14.74
N LEU A 29 -1.85 -1.13 15.53
CA LEU A 29 -0.56 -0.64 15.05
C LEU A 29 0.11 -1.64 14.09
N HIS A 30 0.10 -2.94 14.43
CA HIS A 30 0.63 -3.98 13.55
C HIS A 30 -0.15 -4.08 12.23
N SER A 31 -1.47 -3.94 12.28
CA SER A 31 -2.34 -3.91 11.10
C SER A 31 -1.98 -2.73 10.18
N ALA A 32 -1.88 -1.53 10.74
CA ALA A 32 -1.53 -0.33 9.98
C ALA A 32 -0.13 -0.43 9.37
N ALA A 33 0.87 -0.91 10.13
CA ALA A 33 2.22 -1.13 9.61
C ALA A 33 2.24 -2.17 8.49
N TYR A 34 1.45 -3.24 8.60
CA TYR A 34 1.33 -4.25 7.55
C TYR A 34 0.72 -3.69 6.26
N HIS A 35 -0.38 -2.93 6.35
CA HIS A 35 -1.00 -2.31 5.18
C HIS A 35 -0.08 -1.29 4.51
N GLN A 36 0.68 -0.52 5.30
CA GLN A 36 1.69 0.38 4.77
C GLN A 36 2.75 -0.36 3.93
N VAL A 37 3.28 -1.48 4.45
CA VAL A 37 4.26 -2.31 3.72
C VAL A 37 3.67 -2.88 2.43
N ILE A 38 2.40 -3.29 2.43
CA ILE A 38 1.71 -3.74 1.22
C ILE A 38 1.62 -2.60 0.19
N ALA A 39 1.20 -1.40 0.61
CA ALA A 39 1.08 -0.24 -0.26
C ALA A 39 2.44 0.18 -0.86
N ASP A 40 3.50 0.19 -0.06
CA ASP A 40 4.85 0.52 -0.51
C ASP A 40 5.41 -0.48 -1.52
N ASN A 41 5.18 -1.78 -1.30
CA ASN A 41 5.57 -2.83 -2.24
C ASN A 41 4.81 -2.73 -3.57
N LEU A 42 3.52 -2.42 -3.52
CA LEU A 42 2.71 -2.19 -4.73
C LEU A 42 3.26 -1.00 -5.52
N LEU A 43 3.58 0.11 -4.87
CA LEU A 43 4.17 1.28 -5.52
C LEU A 43 5.56 0.97 -6.14
N ALA A 44 6.39 0.19 -5.46
CA ALA A 44 7.70 -0.21 -5.96
C ALA A 44 7.60 -1.12 -7.20
N GLU A 45 6.66 -2.06 -7.22
CA GLU A 45 6.45 -2.92 -8.38
C GLU A 45 5.91 -2.12 -9.58
N ILE A 46 5.00 -1.17 -9.34
CA ILE A 46 4.51 -0.27 -10.40
C ILE A 46 5.67 0.57 -10.97
N GLU A 47 6.54 1.09 -10.10
CA GLU A 47 7.73 1.85 -10.50
C GLU A 47 8.71 1.04 -11.33
N ALA A 48 9.04 -0.18 -10.89
CA ALA A 48 9.95 -1.07 -11.62
C ALA A 48 9.42 -1.35 -13.03
N ARG A 49 8.11 -1.54 -13.20
CA ARG A 49 7.50 -1.75 -14.52
C ARG A 49 7.42 -0.50 -15.36
N TYR A 50 7.21 0.66 -14.75
CA TYR A 50 7.27 1.93 -15.45
C TYR A 50 8.65 2.17 -16.06
N LEU A 51 9.72 1.86 -15.31
CA LEU A 51 11.09 1.99 -15.79
C LEU A 51 11.44 1.03 -16.94
N VAL A 52 10.81 -0.14 -16.97
CA VAL A 52 11.07 -1.19 -17.98
C VAL A 52 10.19 -1.02 -19.23
N SER A 53 9.10 -0.24 -19.15
CA SER A 53 8.14 -0.09 -20.24
C SER A 53 8.25 1.28 -20.92
N ASP A 54 8.34 1.34 -22.24
CA ASP A 54 8.16 2.57 -23.04
C ASP A 54 6.72 3.14 -22.99
N HIS A 55 5.88 2.63 -22.09
CA HIS A 55 4.46 2.93 -22.02
C HIS A 55 4.10 3.83 -20.84
N PRO A 56 3.32 4.90 -21.05
CA PRO A 56 2.89 5.77 -19.97
C PRO A 56 1.93 5.05 -19.00
N LEU A 57 2.01 5.40 -17.71
CA LEU A 57 1.17 4.91 -16.60
C LEU A 57 -0.33 4.98 -16.86
N GLN A 58 -0.75 5.78 -17.83
CA GLN A 58 -2.14 5.89 -18.26
C GLN A 58 -2.72 4.56 -18.79
N LYS A 59 -1.87 3.58 -19.14
CA LYS A 59 -2.32 2.20 -19.44
C LYS A 59 -2.60 1.35 -18.19
N LEU A 60 -2.09 1.73 -17.01
CA LEU A 60 -2.45 1.10 -15.74
C LEU A 60 -3.81 1.57 -15.20
N THR A 61 -4.34 2.69 -15.70
CA THR A 61 -5.63 3.27 -15.27
C THR A 61 -6.87 2.72 -15.96
N GLY A 62 -6.73 1.63 -16.72
CA GLY A 62 -7.88 0.89 -17.23
C GLY A 62 -8.22 -0.28 -16.31
N PRO A 63 -9.49 -0.72 -16.26
CA PRO A 63 -9.79 -2.04 -15.70
C PRO A 63 -8.91 -3.08 -16.40
N CYS A 64 -8.30 -3.97 -15.62
CA CYS A 64 -7.41 -5.04 -16.10
C CYS A 64 -8.08 -6.05 -17.05
N ASP A 65 -9.33 -5.80 -17.44
CA ASP A 65 -10.17 -6.64 -18.28
C ASP A 65 -9.64 -6.79 -19.72
N ASN A 66 -8.81 -5.84 -20.19
CA ASN A 66 -8.18 -5.87 -21.53
C ASN A 66 -6.64 -5.91 -21.49
N ALA A 67 -6.04 -6.39 -20.40
CA ALA A 67 -4.59 -6.50 -20.27
C ALA A 67 -4.01 -7.52 -21.27
N THR A 68 -2.85 -7.23 -21.84
CA THR A 68 -2.09 -8.25 -22.61
C THR A 68 -1.63 -9.38 -21.69
N GLU A 69 -1.25 -10.53 -22.25
CA GLU A 69 -0.80 -11.69 -21.47
C GLU A 69 0.37 -11.34 -20.52
N GLU A 70 1.29 -10.47 -20.96
CA GLU A 70 2.41 -9.95 -20.16
C GLU A 70 1.97 -9.02 -19.01
N GLN A 71 0.86 -8.31 -19.21
CA GLN A 71 0.25 -7.40 -18.22
C GLN A 71 -0.70 -8.13 -17.27
N GLN A 72 -1.18 -9.32 -17.63
CA GLN A 72 -2.17 -10.04 -16.84
C GLN A 72 -1.60 -10.52 -15.50
N ARG A 73 -0.35 -10.99 -15.47
CA ARG A 73 0.34 -11.36 -14.23
C ARG A 73 0.50 -10.17 -13.28
N PHE A 74 0.75 -8.99 -13.83
CA PHE A 74 0.85 -7.76 -13.06
C PHE A 74 -0.49 -7.34 -12.47
N CYS A 75 -1.53 -7.37 -13.28
CA CYS A 75 -2.90 -7.12 -12.85
C CYS A 75 -3.35 -8.07 -11.73
N GLN A 76 -2.96 -9.35 -11.81
CA GLN A 76 -3.21 -10.32 -10.74
C GLN A 76 -2.46 -9.96 -9.44
N TYR A 77 -1.18 -9.58 -9.53
CA TYR A 77 -0.40 -9.15 -8.37
C TYR A 77 -0.97 -7.89 -7.72
N LEU A 78 -1.25 -6.87 -8.54
CA LEU A 78 -1.86 -5.61 -8.11
C LEU A 78 -3.22 -5.88 -7.45
N GLY A 79 -4.08 -6.68 -8.07
CA GLY A 79 -5.37 -7.05 -7.53
C GLY A 79 -5.26 -7.86 -6.22
N ALA A 80 -4.30 -8.77 -6.12
CA ALA A 80 -4.05 -9.53 -4.89
C ALA A 80 -3.55 -8.64 -3.74
N GLY A 81 -2.70 -7.66 -4.02
CA GLY A 81 -2.24 -6.69 -3.03
C GLY A 81 -3.36 -5.73 -2.61
N LEU A 82 -4.16 -5.22 -3.55
CA LEU A 82 -5.30 -4.36 -3.24
C LEU A 82 -6.37 -5.06 -2.40
N ARG A 83 -6.60 -6.36 -2.61
CA ARG A 83 -7.51 -7.15 -1.75
C ARG A 83 -7.02 -7.26 -0.30
N LYS A 84 -5.73 -7.05 -0.05
CA LYS A 84 -5.15 -6.98 1.30
C LYS A 84 -5.25 -5.58 1.91
N LEU A 85 -5.66 -4.57 1.12
CA LEU A 85 -5.90 -3.21 1.59
C LEU A 85 -7.41 -2.96 1.66
N PRO A 86 -7.98 -2.72 2.85
CA PRO A 86 -9.42 -2.50 3.02
C PRO A 86 -9.92 -1.26 2.28
N GLU A 87 -11.01 -1.41 1.51
CA GLU A 87 -11.65 -0.31 0.75
C GLU A 87 -10.65 0.51 -0.10
N SER A 88 -9.65 -0.17 -0.65
CA SER A 88 -8.55 0.50 -1.32
C SER A 88 -8.90 1.01 -2.72
N ARG A 89 -8.19 2.07 -3.12
CA ARG A 89 -8.25 2.69 -4.44
C ARG A 89 -6.85 3.05 -4.90
N ILE A 90 -6.61 2.90 -6.20
CA ILE A 90 -5.42 3.43 -6.88
C ILE A 90 -5.85 4.55 -7.82
N GLU A 91 -5.13 5.65 -7.80
CA GLU A 91 -5.33 6.80 -8.68
C GLU A 91 -3.99 7.21 -9.32
N VAL A 92 -4.03 7.59 -10.61
CA VAL A 92 -2.88 8.20 -11.29
C VAL A 92 -3.09 9.70 -11.29
N LEU A 93 -2.22 10.42 -10.57
CA LEU A 93 -2.29 11.87 -10.40
C LEU A 93 -1.36 12.55 -11.42
N GLY A 94 -1.71 12.47 -12.71
CA GLY A 94 -0.94 13.10 -13.80
C GLY A 94 -0.13 12.10 -14.64
N THR A 95 1.01 12.52 -15.20
CA THR A 95 1.77 11.69 -16.17
C THR A 95 2.68 10.65 -15.52
N ASN A 96 3.14 10.91 -14.29
CA ASN A 96 4.13 10.09 -13.62
C ASN A 96 3.89 9.96 -12.10
N GLN A 97 2.66 10.14 -11.62
CA GLN A 97 2.39 10.03 -10.18
C GLN A 97 1.29 9.01 -9.94
N ILE A 98 1.51 8.18 -8.92
CA ILE A 98 0.52 7.23 -8.44
C ILE A 98 0.25 7.46 -6.97
N HIS A 99 -1.01 7.28 -6.63
CA HIS A 99 -1.55 7.37 -5.30
C HIS A 99 -2.32 6.09 -4.98
N ILE A 100 -2.08 5.53 -3.80
CA ILE A 100 -2.86 4.42 -3.23
C ILE A 100 -3.46 4.92 -1.93
N SER A 101 -4.78 4.79 -1.79
CA SER A 101 -5.52 5.16 -0.58
C SER A 101 -6.37 3.99 -0.08
N TRP A 102 -6.55 3.87 1.23
CA TRP A 102 -7.36 2.82 1.87
C TRP A 102 -7.93 3.29 3.22
N SER A 103 -8.92 2.56 3.76
CA SER A 103 -9.57 2.86 5.03
C SER A 103 -9.09 1.89 6.12
N GLU A 104 -8.39 2.36 7.15
CA GLU A 104 -8.01 1.50 8.30
C GLU A 104 -9.20 1.14 9.20
N THR A 105 -8.99 0.13 10.03
CA THR A 105 -9.91 -0.20 11.12
C THR A 105 -10.08 1.02 12.05
N GLY A 106 -11.29 1.56 12.10
CA GLY A 106 -11.58 2.82 12.81
C GLY A 106 -11.92 4.00 11.89
N GLY A 107 -11.90 3.80 10.56
CA GLY A 107 -12.32 4.79 9.57
C GLY A 107 -11.27 5.84 9.24
N ALA A 108 -10.05 5.70 9.76
CA ALA A 108 -8.93 6.56 9.40
C ALA A 108 -8.54 6.30 7.93
N GLN A 109 -8.53 7.34 7.12
CA GLN A 109 -8.10 7.25 5.74
C GLN A 109 -6.58 7.35 5.66
N MET A 110 -5.96 6.33 5.08
CA MET A 110 -4.51 6.25 4.87
C MET A 110 -4.21 6.39 3.39
N SER A 111 -3.04 6.94 3.08
CA SER A 111 -2.59 6.96 1.69
C SER A 111 -1.09 7.11 1.54
N VAL A 112 -0.59 6.64 0.41
CA VAL A 112 0.81 6.75 0.00
C VAL A 112 0.86 7.23 -1.44
N PHE A 113 1.78 8.15 -1.72
CA PHE A 113 2.02 8.66 -3.06
C PHE A 113 3.44 8.34 -3.50
N ARG A 114 3.62 8.08 -4.78
CA ARG A 114 4.94 7.95 -5.41
C ARG A 114 4.99 8.71 -6.71
N VAL A 115 6.00 9.57 -6.82
CA VAL A 115 6.38 10.21 -8.07
C VAL A 115 7.35 9.27 -8.76
N LEU A 116 6.99 8.83 -9.94
CA LEU A 116 7.79 7.93 -10.75
C LEU A 116 8.84 8.73 -11.52
N PRO A 117 10.09 8.27 -11.56
CA PRO A 117 11.16 8.93 -12.30
C PRO A 117 10.75 9.07 -13.76
N ALA A 118 11.14 10.14 -14.45
CA ALA A 118 10.87 10.25 -15.89
C ALA A 118 11.46 9.03 -16.62
N PRO A 119 10.82 8.53 -17.71
CA PRO A 119 11.42 7.47 -18.52
C PRO A 119 12.82 7.93 -18.89
N LEU A 120 13.81 7.07 -18.67
CA LEU A 120 15.15 7.31 -19.18
C LEU A 120 14.96 7.45 -20.69
N SER A 121 15.07 8.69 -21.20
CA SER A 121 15.10 8.90 -22.65
C SER A 121 16.20 7.97 -23.17
N PRO A 122 15.97 7.20 -24.26
CA PRO A 122 17.05 6.45 -24.86
C PRO A 122 18.12 7.48 -25.18
N SER A 123 19.19 7.46 -24.38
CA SER A 123 20.37 8.27 -24.58
C SER A 123 20.74 8.03 -26.04
N GLY A 124 20.74 9.12 -26.81
CA GLY A 124 20.92 9.08 -28.24
C GLY A 124 21.99 8.06 -28.58
N TYR A 125 21.61 7.10 -29.43
CA TYR A 125 22.57 6.49 -30.33
C TYR A 125 23.22 7.67 -31.07
N GLY A 126 24.31 8.18 -30.49
CA GLY A 126 25.17 9.10 -31.17
C GLY A 126 25.64 8.35 -32.39
N ASP A 127 25.16 8.80 -33.55
CA ASP A 127 25.84 8.56 -34.81
C ASP A 127 27.33 8.71 -34.53
N SER A 128 28.04 7.60 -34.62
CA SER A 128 29.48 7.60 -34.69
C SER A 128 29.79 7.70 -36.18
N PRO A 129 30.20 8.87 -36.70
CA PRO A 129 30.70 8.94 -38.05
C PRO A 129 32.17 8.49 -38.00
N ASN A 130 32.38 7.18 -37.90
CA ASN A 130 33.64 6.59 -38.34
C ASN A 130 33.43 6.30 -39.84
N GLY A 131 34.16 6.92 -40.76
CA GLY A 131 35.61 7.12 -40.73
C GLY A 131 36.21 6.13 -41.71
#